data_AF-A0A953ZVK0-F1
#
_entry.id   AF-A0A953ZVK0-F1
#
_cell.length_a   1.000
_cell.length_b   1.000
_cell.length_c   1.000
_cell.angle_alpha   90.00
_cell.angle_beta   90.00
_cell.angle_gamma   90.00
#
_symmetry.space_group_name_H-M   'P 1'
#
loop_
_entity.id
_entity.type
_entity.pdbx_description
1 polymer ?
#
loop_
_entity_poly.entity_id
_entity_poly.type
_entity_poly.pdbx_seq_one_letter_code
_entity_poly.pdbx_strand_id
1 'polypeptide(L)'
;MRGEGSGVRITYSDGEVELMSPSTDHEWIKKTIARLVEAWSEETGVDLTGYGSWTVKKQRLSMGLEPDECYVLGTEEKSRPDLAIEVVRTHGGLDKLQVYRALGVPEVWIWKDQRIDVFALRDTGYEQVAASEVLPDLDVTQVQRFVSHSNQTQAVREYRRSLRQD
;
A
#
# COMPACT_ATOMS: atom_id res chain seq x y z
N MET A 1 -6.57 26.24 20.18
CA MET A 1 -7.23 25.61 19.02
C MET A 1 -6.44 24.35 18.67
N ARG A 2 -6.96 23.16 19.00
CA ARG A 2 -6.42 21.88 18.57
C ARG A 2 -7.28 21.42 17.40
N GLY A 3 -6.66 21.15 16.25
CA GLY A 3 -7.33 20.51 15.12
C GLY A 3 -7.57 19.04 15.45
N GLU A 4 -8.70 18.74 16.06
CA GLU A 4 -9.23 17.38 16.17
C GLU A 4 -9.91 17.01 14.86
N GLY A 5 -9.12 16.56 13.90
CA GLY A 5 -9.59 15.81 12.75
C GLY A 5 -8.76 14.54 12.66
N SER A 6 -9.15 13.49 13.38
CA SER A 6 -8.61 12.16 13.15
C SER A 6 -8.96 11.77 11.70
N GLY A 7 -7.94 11.57 10.86
CA GLY A 7 -8.06 11.32 9.43
C GLY A 7 -9.01 10.18 9.09
N VAL A 8 -10.24 10.54 8.73
CA VAL A 8 -11.24 9.62 8.21
C VAL A 8 -10.88 9.32 6.76
N ARG A 9 -10.60 8.06 6.45
CA ARG A 9 -10.41 7.58 5.08
C ARG A 9 -11.74 7.25 4.44
N ILE A 10 -11.87 7.53 3.14
CA ILE A 10 -13.13 7.42 2.41
C ILE A 10 -12.96 6.47 1.22
N THR A 11 -13.80 5.45 1.15
CA THR A 11 -14.01 4.63 -0.06
C THR A 11 -15.42 4.87 -0.56
N TYR A 12 -15.60 5.00 -1.88
CA TYR A 12 -16.92 5.14 -2.49
C TYR A 12 -17.07 4.27 -3.74
N SER A 13 -18.20 3.60 -3.84
CA SER A 13 -18.58 2.76 -4.99
C SER A 13 -20.10 2.77 -5.13
N ASP A 14 -20.60 3.08 -6.33
CA ASP A 14 -22.03 2.99 -6.69
C ASP A 14 -23.02 3.62 -5.68
N GLY A 15 -22.64 4.75 -5.09
CA GLY A 15 -23.47 5.50 -4.13
C GLY A 15 -23.33 5.04 -2.67
N GLU A 16 -22.57 3.97 -2.42
CA GLU A 16 -22.16 3.57 -1.07
C GLU A 16 -20.85 4.28 -0.67
N VAL A 17 -20.77 4.70 0.60
CA VAL A 17 -19.59 5.36 1.17
C VAL A 17 -19.18 4.62 2.43
N GLU A 18 -17.93 4.20 2.48
CA GLU A 18 -17.30 3.61 3.65
C GLU A 18 -16.30 4.60 4.26
N LEU A 19 -16.43 4.83 5.57
CA LEU A 19 -15.56 5.70 6.36
C LEU A 19 -14.73 4.85 7.32
N MET A 20 -13.41 5.00 7.30
CA MET A 20 -12.50 4.26 8.17
C MET A 20 -11.68 5.22 9.03
N SER A 21 -11.56 4.92 10.32
CA SER A 21 -10.62 5.58 11.24
C SER A 21 -9.52 4.60 11.65
N PRO A 22 -8.27 4.81 11.21
CA PRO A 22 -7.13 3.98 11.61
C PRO A 22 -6.92 4.00 13.13
N SER A 23 -6.45 2.90 13.71
CA SER A 23 -5.86 2.96 15.06
C SER A 23 -4.34 2.95 15.02
N THR A 24 -3.72 3.17 16.17
CA THR A 24 -2.27 3.16 16.38
C THR A 24 -1.55 1.97 15.74
N ASP A 25 -2.07 0.74 15.88
CA ASP A 25 -1.40 -0.44 15.32
C ASP A 25 -1.47 -0.48 13.79
N HIS A 26 -2.59 -0.02 13.21
CA HIS A 26 -2.74 0.11 11.76
C HIS A 26 -1.74 1.14 11.22
N GLU A 27 -1.67 2.31 11.86
CA GLU A 27 -0.71 3.36 11.52
C GLU A 27 0.74 2.89 11.67
N TRP A 28 1.03 2.11 12.71
CA TRP A 28 2.35 1.54 12.93
C TRP A 28 2.74 0.57 11.82
N ILE A 29 1.89 -0.40 11.49
CA ILE A 29 2.13 -1.40 10.44
C ILE A 29 2.32 -0.69 9.09
N LYS A 30 1.37 0.17 8.72
CA LYS A 30 1.41 0.96 7.49
C LYS A 30 2.72 1.74 7.38
N LYS A 31 3.08 2.51 8.41
CA LYS A 31 4.29 3.32 8.39
C LYS A 31 5.56 2.46 8.38
N THR A 32 5.55 1.28 9.00
CA THR A 32 6.68 0.37 8.94
C THR A 32 6.88 -0.19 7.54
N ILE A 33 5.81 -0.67 6.88
CA ILE A 33 5.86 -1.14 5.50
C ILE A 33 6.39 -0.03 4.58
N ALA A 34 5.82 1.18 4.67
CA ALA A 34 6.23 2.32 3.86
C ALA A 34 7.74 2.60 3.97
N ARG A 35 8.25 2.70 5.20
CA ARG A 35 9.67 2.96 5.46
C ARG A 35 10.59 1.84 4.97
N LEU A 36 10.13 0.60 4.95
CA LEU A 36 10.90 -0.53 4.42
C LEU A 36 10.94 -0.49 2.89
N VAL A 37 9.81 -0.25 2.23
CA VAL A 37 9.73 -0.10 0.77
C VAL A 37 10.60 1.09 0.30
N GLU A 38 10.51 2.23 0.98
CA GLU A 38 11.33 3.42 0.70
C GLU A 38 12.82 3.17 0.96
N ALA A 39 13.17 2.40 1.99
CA ALA A 39 14.56 2.01 2.22
C ALA A 39 15.09 1.11 1.10
N TRP A 40 14.28 0.19 0.58
CA TRP A 40 14.67 -0.63 -0.57
C TRP A 40 14.86 0.22 -1.82
N SER A 41 13.97 1.17 -2.10
CA SER A 41 14.07 2.03 -3.29
C SER A 41 15.32 2.92 -3.23
N GLU A 42 15.64 3.47 -2.06
CA GLU A 42 16.88 4.24 -1.84
C GLU A 42 18.15 3.41 -2.07
N GLU A 43 18.19 2.15 -1.60
CA GLU A 43 19.39 1.30 -1.73
C GLU A 43 19.55 0.72 -3.15
N THR A 44 18.45 0.50 -3.88
CA THR A 44 18.46 -0.03 -5.25
C THR A 44 18.50 1.04 -6.33
N GLY A 45 18.27 2.32 -5.97
CA GLY A 45 18.23 3.43 -6.91
C GLY A 45 16.97 3.47 -7.79
N VAL A 46 15.90 2.78 -7.37
CA VAL A 46 14.60 2.79 -8.05
C VAL A 46 13.83 4.04 -7.66
N ASP A 47 13.46 4.86 -8.65
CA ASP A 47 12.63 6.06 -8.42
C ASP A 47 11.22 5.67 -7.98
N LEU A 48 10.87 5.98 -6.74
CA LEU A 48 9.60 5.62 -6.13
C LEU A 48 9.03 6.79 -5.30
N THR A 49 7.87 7.30 -5.68
CA THR A 49 7.22 8.44 -4.98
C THR A 49 5.99 7.96 -4.21
N GLY A 50 6.00 8.16 -2.89
CA GLY A 50 4.92 7.74 -1.97
C GLY A 50 3.84 8.78 -1.72
N TYR A 51 2.59 8.32 -1.56
CA TYR A 51 1.41 9.14 -1.27
C TYR A 51 0.47 8.44 -0.26
N GLY A 52 0.39 8.98 0.96
CA GLY A 52 -0.41 8.40 2.06
C GLY A 52 -1.84 8.95 2.23
N SER A 53 -2.28 9.86 1.36
CA SER A 53 -3.60 10.51 1.40
C SER A 53 -4.12 10.89 0.01
N TRP A 54 -3.70 10.17 -1.03
CA TRP A 54 -4.15 10.45 -2.40
C TRP A 54 -5.46 9.74 -2.68
N THR A 55 -6.55 10.51 -2.85
CA THR A 55 -7.80 9.91 -3.32
C THR A 55 -7.71 9.61 -4.82
N VAL A 56 -7.68 8.33 -5.18
CA VAL A 56 -7.71 7.84 -6.57
C VAL A 56 -9.16 7.75 -7.01
N LYS A 57 -9.52 8.45 -8.10
CA LYS A 57 -10.92 8.57 -8.54
C LYS A 57 -11.06 8.38 -10.03
N LYS A 58 -12.16 7.76 -10.46
CA LYS A 58 -12.56 7.67 -11.87
C LYS A 58 -14.00 8.14 -12.02
N GLN A 59 -14.15 9.42 -12.39
CA GLN A 59 -15.44 10.11 -12.44
C GLN A 59 -16.50 9.38 -13.27
N ARG A 60 -16.11 8.80 -14.43
CA ARG A 60 -17.02 8.06 -15.31
C ARG A 60 -17.66 6.84 -14.64
N LEU A 61 -16.99 6.25 -13.64
CA LEU A 61 -17.45 5.04 -12.97
C LEU A 61 -18.01 5.32 -11.57
N SER A 62 -18.14 6.58 -11.14
CA SER A 62 -18.57 6.93 -9.79
C SER A 62 -17.88 6.12 -8.69
N MET A 63 -16.57 5.87 -8.88
CA MET A 63 -15.73 5.10 -7.97
C MET A 63 -14.47 5.85 -7.58
N GLY A 64 -14.05 5.66 -6.34
CA GLY A 64 -12.77 6.13 -5.85
C GLY A 64 -12.53 5.75 -4.41
N LEU A 65 -11.25 5.77 -4.04
CA LEU A 65 -10.79 5.31 -2.74
C LEU A 65 -9.49 6.05 -2.38
N GLU A 66 -9.19 6.11 -1.10
CA GLU A 66 -7.90 6.55 -0.58
C GLU A 66 -7.11 5.33 -0.09
N PRO A 67 -6.00 4.95 -0.75
CA PRO A 67 -5.16 3.86 -0.29
C PRO A 67 -4.58 4.14 1.09
N ASP A 68 -4.25 3.10 1.84
CA ASP A 68 -3.53 3.32 3.09
C ASP A 68 -2.14 3.94 2.82
N GLU A 69 -1.41 3.40 1.86
CA GLU A 69 -0.20 3.98 1.27
C GLU A 69 -0.17 3.61 -0.22
N CYS A 70 0.42 4.45 -1.07
CA CYS A 70 0.58 4.09 -2.48
C CYS A 70 1.80 4.75 -3.11
N TYR A 71 2.29 4.16 -4.20
CA TYR A 71 3.51 4.58 -4.86
C TYR A 71 3.34 4.72 -6.38
N VAL A 72 4.01 5.72 -6.93
CA VAL A 72 4.24 5.89 -8.38
C VAL A 72 5.70 5.56 -8.67
N LEU A 73 5.91 4.68 -9.64
CA LEU A 73 7.23 4.26 -10.12
C LEU A 73 7.70 5.19 -11.25
N GLY A 74 8.96 5.60 -11.19
CA GLY A 74 9.57 6.56 -12.11
C GLY A 74 9.29 8.02 -11.70
N THR A 75 9.54 8.93 -12.63
CA THR A 75 9.47 10.40 -12.40
C THR A 75 8.30 11.07 -13.11
N GLU A 76 7.50 10.32 -13.87
CA GLU A 76 6.38 10.85 -14.63
C GLU A 76 5.15 11.08 -13.75
N GLU A 77 4.40 12.15 -14.02
CA GLU A 77 3.11 12.38 -13.37
C GLU A 77 2.09 11.34 -13.84
N LYS A 78 1.46 10.64 -12.89
CA LYS A 78 0.42 9.64 -13.17
C LYS A 78 -0.89 10.02 -12.50
N SER A 79 -2.00 9.61 -13.12
CA SER A 79 -3.35 9.81 -12.58
C SER A 79 -3.79 8.72 -11.59
N ARG A 80 -2.97 7.67 -11.43
CA ARG A 80 -3.16 6.56 -10.50
C ARG A 80 -1.79 6.04 -10.03
N PRO A 81 -1.71 5.39 -8.87
CA PRO A 81 -0.50 4.72 -8.44
C PRO A 81 -0.21 3.46 -9.28
N ASP A 82 1.05 3.02 -9.23
CA ASP A 82 1.50 1.72 -9.74
C ASP A 82 1.39 0.63 -8.66
N LEU A 83 1.57 1.00 -7.39
CA LEU A 83 1.42 0.11 -6.24
C LEU A 83 0.51 0.77 -5.20
N ALA A 84 -0.50 0.05 -4.71
CA ALA A 84 -1.25 0.42 -3.52
C ALA A 84 -1.01 -0.59 -2.40
N ILE A 85 -1.01 -0.13 -1.15
CA ILE A 85 -0.82 -0.95 0.04
C ILE A 85 -2.00 -0.71 0.97
N GLU A 86 -2.61 -1.79 1.44
CA GLU A 86 -3.76 -1.80 2.35
C GLU A 86 -3.43 -2.61 3.61
N VAL A 87 -3.74 -2.07 4.78
CA VAL A 87 -3.59 -2.74 6.08
C VAL A 87 -4.98 -3.08 6.60
N VAL A 88 -5.37 -4.35 6.45
CA VAL A 88 -6.74 -4.80 6.75
C VAL A 88 -6.79 -5.45 8.13
N ARG A 89 -7.76 -5.05 8.96
CA ARG A 89 -8.00 -5.66 10.30
C ARG A 89 -9.24 -6.50 10.40
N THR A 90 -10.26 -6.21 9.60
CA THR A 90 -11.52 -6.95 9.58
C THR A 90 -11.94 -7.17 8.14
N HIS A 91 -12.53 -8.34 7.86
CA HIS A 91 -13.00 -8.74 6.52
C HIS A 91 -14.26 -7.97 6.05
N GLY A 92 -14.64 -6.88 6.72
CA GLY A 92 -15.88 -6.15 6.46
C GLY A 92 -15.60 -4.79 5.85
N GLY A 93 -16.24 -4.52 4.71
CA GLY A 93 -16.09 -3.33 3.88
C GLY A 93 -16.28 -3.67 2.40
N LEU A 94 -16.46 -2.66 1.54
CA LEU A 94 -16.49 -2.85 0.09
C LEU A 94 -15.27 -3.67 -0.36
N ASP A 95 -15.44 -4.56 -1.34
CA ASP A 95 -14.31 -5.31 -1.91
C ASP A 95 -13.35 -4.31 -2.59
N LYS A 96 -12.39 -3.79 -1.82
CA LYS A 96 -11.45 -2.76 -2.27
C LYS A 96 -10.73 -3.20 -3.54
N LEU A 97 -10.48 -4.50 -3.72
CA LEU A 97 -9.88 -5.02 -4.96
C LEU A 97 -10.78 -4.77 -6.17
N GLN A 98 -12.11 -4.80 -6.03
CA GLN A 98 -13.01 -4.43 -7.13
C GLN A 98 -12.90 -2.94 -7.47
N VAL A 99 -12.82 -2.07 -6.47
CA VAL A 99 -12.66 -0.62 -6.70
C VAL A 99 -11.28 -0.33 -7.32
N TYR A 100 -10.20 -0.92 -6.80
CA TYR A 100 -8.86 -0.82 -7.39
C TYR A 100 -8.80 -1.32 -8.83
N ARG A 101 -9.49 -2.44 -9.12
CA ARG A 101 -9.58 -3.00 -10.48
C ARG A 101 -10.24 -1.99 -11.43
N ALA A 102 -11.33 -1.35 -11.00
CA ALA A 102 -12.02 -0.36 -11.81
C ALA A 102 -11.21 0.93 -12.03
N LEU A 103 -10.42 1.31 -11.03
CA LEU A 103 -9.44 2.39 -11.08
C LEU A 103 -8.19 2.01 -11.90
N GLY A 104 -7.95 0.72 -12.12
CA GLY A 104 -6.87 0.18 -12.94
C GLY A 104 -5.51 0.20 -12.26
N VAL A 105 -5.45 0.09 -10.93
CA VAL A 105 -4.16 0.04 -10.21
C VAL A 105 -3.46 -1.30 -10.54
N PRO A 106 -2.20 -1.32 -10.98
CA PRO A 106 -1.55 -2.53 -11.48
C PRO A 106 -1.32 -3.56 -10.38
N GLU A 107 -0.91 -3.12 -9.20
CA GLU A 107 -0.61 -4.02 -8.09
C GLU A 107 -1.15 -3.48 -6.76
N VAL A 108 -1.69 -4.38 -5.94
CA VAL A 108 -2.20 -4.09 -4.60
C VAL A 108 -1.60 -5.08 -3.62
N TRP A 109 -0.97 -4.57 -2.55
CA TRP A 109 -0.51 -5.37 -1.42
C TRP A 109 -1.52 -5.28 -0.30
N ILE A 110 -1.92 -6.43 0.24
CA ILE A 110 -2.81 -6.49 1.40
C ILE A 110 -2.04 -7.08 2.58
N TRP A 111 -1.80 -6.26 3.60
CA TRP A 111 -1.34 -6.72 4.89
C TRP A 111 -2.52 -7.25 5.70
N LYS A 112 -2.47 -8.54 6.06
CA LYS A 112 -3.45 -9.21 6.90
C LYS A 112 -2.83 -10.42 7.58
N ASP A 113 -3.22 -10.70 8.82
CA ASP A 113 -2.77 -11.89 9.57
C ASP A 113 -1.24 -12.07 9.59
N GLN A 114 -0.51 -10.95 9.74
CA GLN A 114 0.96 -10.86 9.72
C GLN A 114 1.62 -11.28 8.39
N ARG A 115 0.87 -11.22 7.30
CA ARG A 115 1.32 -11.55 5.95
C ARG A 115 1.03 -10.43 4.96
N ILE A 116 1.87 -10.34 3.93
CA ILE A 116 1.60 -9.52 2.75
C ILE A 116 1.14 -10.45 1.63
N ASP A 117 -0.11 -10.31 1.22
CA ASP A 117 -0.62 -10.92 0.00
C ASP A 117 -0.48 -9.91 -1.16
N VAL A 118 0.15 -10.33 -2.25
CA VAL A 118 0.39 -9.49 -3.43
C VAL A 118 -0.62 -9.84 -4.51
N PHE A 119 -1.33 -8.84 -5.02
CA PHE A 119 -2.33 -8.99 -6.07
C PHE A 119 -1.95 -8.18 -7.31
N ALA A 120 -1.76 -8.85 -8.44
CA ALA A 120 -1.46 -8.23 -9.72
C ALA A 120 -2.70 -8.19 -10.62
N LEU A 121 -2.93 -7.07 -11.29
CA LEU A 121 -4.09 -6.86 -12.16
C LEU A 121 -3.89 -7.62 -13.48
N ARG A 122 -4.86 -8.46 -13.82
CA ARG A 122 -5.00 -9.18 -15.10
C ARG A 122 -6.26 -8.72 -15.84
N ASP A 123 -6.43 -9.22 -17.05
CA ASP A 123 -7.62 -8.96 -17.88
C ASP A 123 -8.93 -9.33 -17.17
N THR A 124 -8.93 -10.43 -16.42
CA THR A 124 -10.13 -10.96 -15.75
C THR A 124 -10.33 -10.42 -14.33
N GLY A 125 -9.34 -9.75 -13.74
CA GLY A 125 -9.36 -9.27 -12.36
C GLY A 125 -7.99 -9.41 -11.68
N TYR A 126 -7.96 -9.28 -10.36
CA TYR A 126 -6.73 -9.49 -9.60
C TYR A 126 -6.42 -10.98 -9.43
N GLU A 127 -5.15 -11.31 -9.58
CA GLU A 127 -4.57 -12.62 -9.30
C GLU A 127 -3.56 -12.49 -8.17
N GLN A 128 -3.59 -13.41 -7.19
CA GLN A 128 -2.57 -13.44 -6.16
C GLN A 128 -1.27 -14.00 -6.74
N VAL A 129 -0.17 -13.25 -6.58
CA VAL A 129 1.16 -13.60 -7.08
C VAL A 129 2.15 -13.77 -5.92
N ALA A 130 3.23 -14.53 -6.17
CA ALA A 130 4.22 -14.83 -5.14
C ALA A 130 5.27 -13.72 -4.93
N ALA A 131 5.44 -12.83 -5.91
CA ALA A 131 6.38 -11.73 -5.90
C ALA A 131 5.78 -10.50 -6.57
N SER A 132 6.29 -9.32 -6.24
CA SER A 132 5.87 -8.06 -6.87
C SER A 132 6.31 -8.02 -8.33
N GLU A 133 5.41 -7.63 -9.22
CA GLU A 133 5.71 -7.35 -10.62
C GLU A 133 6.05 -5.87 -10.83
N VAL A 134 5.55 -4.99 -9.96
CA VAL A 134 5.88 -3.55 -9.96
C VAL A 134 7.26 -3.29 -9.38
N LEU A 135 7.68 -4.06 -8.36
CA LEU A 135 8.98 -3.98 -7.69
C LEU A 135 9.68 -5.36 -7.75
N PRO A 136 10.15 -5.81 -8.92
CA PRO A 136 10.57 -7.20 -9.14
C PRO A 136 11.73 -7.69 -8.27
N ASP A 137 12.65 -6.79 -7.87
CA ASP A 137 13.80 -7.14 -7.03
C ASP A 137 13.55 -6.91 -5.53
N LEU A 138 12.31 -6.59 -5.14
CA LEU A 138 11.92 -6.44 -3.74
C LEU A 138 11.41 -7.78 -3.18
N ASP A 139 12.15 -8.33 -2.22
CA ASP A 139 11.71 -9.51 -1.46
C ASP A 139 10.63 -9.13 -0.44
N VAL A 140 9.37 -9.34 -0.84
CA VAL A 140 8.19 -9.04 -0.01
C VAL A 140 8.20 -9.84 1.30
N THR A 141 8.82 -11.03 1.32
CA THR A 141 8.91 -11.86 2.53
C THR A 141 9.88 -11.26 3.55
N GLN A 142 10.95 -10.61 3.09
CA GLN A 142 11.82 -9.81 3.97
C GLN A 142 11.08 -8.61 4.53
N VAL A 143 10.34 -7.85 3.71
CA VAL A 143 9.52 -6.73 4.20
C VAL A 143 8.56 -7.21 5.29
N GLN A 144 7.84 -8.31 5.04
CA GLN A 144 6.93 -8.92 6.02
C GLN A 144 7.62 -9.24 7.35
N ARG A 145 8.81 -9.85 7.30
CA ARG A 145 9.61 -10.18 8.49
C ARG A 145 10.05 -8.94 9.26
N PHE A 146 10.38 -7.85 8.57
CA PHE A 146 10.85 -6.64 9.26
C PHE A 146 9.71 -5.82 9.91
N VAL A 147 8.48 -5.94 9.44
CA VAL A 147 7.31 -5.29 10.05
C VAL A 147 7.05 -5.75 11.49
N SER A 148 7.39 -7.00 11.84
CA SER A 148 7.16 -7.54 13.20
C SER A 148 8.15 -7.06 14.27
N HIS A 149 9.08 -6.16 13.94
CA HIS A 149 10.02 -5.62 14.92
C HIS A 149 9.33 -4.63 15.88
N SER A 150 9.84 -4.56 17.11
CA SER A 150 9.31 -3.66 18.14
C SER A 150 9.64 -2.18 17.90
N ASN A 151 10.55 -1.86 16.99
CA ASN A 151 11.00 -0.51 16.69
C ASN A 151 11.24 -0.31 15.18
N GLN A 152 10.53 0.65 14.57
CA GLN A 152 10.65 0.96 13.14
C GLN A 152 12.07 1.36 12.69
N THR A 153 12.80 2.13 13.49
CA THR A 153 14.15 2.58 13.11
C THR A 153 15.14 1.42 13.12
N GLN A 154 15.03 0.51 14.09
CA GLN A 154 15.83 -0.71 14.09
C GLN A 154 15.45 -1.61 12.90
N ALA A 155 14.15 -1.81 12.64
CA ALA A 155 13.66 -2.57 11.50
C ALA A 155 14.28 -2.09 10.18
N VAL A 156 14.23 -0.77 9.91
CA VAL A 156 14.80 -0.18 8.69
C VAL A 156 16.32 -0.34 8.62
N ARG A 157 17.03 -0.14 9.74
CA ARG A 157 18.50 -0.28 9.76
C ARG A 157 18.95 -1.71 9.50
N GLU A 158 18.27 -2.68 10.08
CA GLU A 158 18.59 -4.10 9.89
C GLU A 158 18.20 -4.56 8.48
N TYR A 159 17.06 -4.10 7.96
CA TYR A 159 16.66 -4.36 6.58
C TYR A 159 17.67 -3.79 5.57
N ARG A 160 18.10 -2.53 5.72
CA ARG A 160 19.17 -1.97 4.85
C ARG A 160 20.46 -2.77 4.93
N ARG A 161 20.77 -3.37 6.08
CA ARG A 161 21.94 -4.23 6.21
C ARG A 161 21.77 -5.54 5.45
N SER A 162 20.58 -6.16 5.47
CA SER A 162 20.33 -7.37 4.68
C SER A 162 20.43 -7.11 3.19
N LEU A 163 19.90 -5.98 2.70
CA LEU A 163 19.96 -5.60 1.28
C LEU A 163 21.38 -5.41 0.72
N ARG A 164 22.40 -5.18 1.58
CA ARG A 164 23.80 -4.98 1.17
C ARG A 164 24.66 -6.24 1.28
N GLN A 165 24.09 -7.32 1.81
CA GLN A 165 24.81 -8.58 2.07
C GLN A 165 24.50 -9.67 1.03
N ASP A 166 23.61 -9.38 0.08
CA ASP A 166 23.32 -10.17 -1.11
C ASP A 166 24.03 -9.58 -2.34
#